data_AF-A0A9P1DMT3-F1
#
_entry.id   AF-A0A9P1DMT3-F1
#
_cell.length_a   1.000
_cell.length_b   1.000
_cell.length_c   1.000
_cell.angle_alpha   90.00
_cell.angle_beta   90.00
_cell.angle_gamma   90.00
#
_symmetry.space_group_name_H-M   'P 1'
#
loop_
_entity.id
_entity.type
_entity.pdbx_description
1 polymer ?
#
loop_
_entity_poly.entity_id
_entity_poly.type
_entity_poly.pdbx_seq_one_letter_code
_entity_poly.pdbx_strand_id
1 'polypeptide(L)'
;DQDWLRVVAVVTNGEEWEFHGWPFGSVVDLLCTIKGFYFREKDRFVEMPDHVHKWQVSVLDLPPKNLQHRSAQVRDTFWKEVERFMLSARVKNFKETPLDVSNSTNSRRTMKLPVL
;
A
#
# COMPACT_ATOMS: atom_id res chain seq x y z
N ASP A 1 -8.54 14.02 -8.28
CA ASP A 1 -8.76 14.13 -6.83
C ASP A 1 -7.41 14.08 -6.11
N GLN A 2 -6.96 15.20 -5.52
CA GLN A 2 -5.58 15.35 -5.02
C GLN A 2 -5.34 14.62 -3.70
N ASP A 3 -6.38 14.22 -2.98
CA ASP A 3 -6.24 13.58 -1.67
C ASP A 3 -5.55 12.22 -1.76
N TRP A 4 -5.75 11.51 -2.86
CA TRP A 4 -5.05 10.25 -3.16
C TRP A 4 -3.52 10.39 -3.25
N LEU A 5 -3.01 11.60 -3.49
CA LEU A 5 -1.57 11.86 -3.49
C LEU A 5 -0.95 11.74 -2.09
N ARG A 6 -1.76 11.84 -1.03
CA ARG A 6 -1.32 11.82 0.37
C ARG A 6 -1.42 10.43 1.00
N VAL A 7 -2.08 9.48 0.34
CA VAL A 7 -2.27 8.14 0.87
C VAL A 7 -0.94 7.39 0.84
N VAL A 8 -0.51 6.89 1.99
CA VAL A 8 0.77 6.18 2.16
C VAL A 8 0.60 4.71 2.49
N ALA A 9 -0.53 4.30 3.04
CA ALA A 9 -0.79 2.91 3.38
C ALA A 9 -2.26 2.56 3.19
N VAL A 10 -2.51 1.31 2.88
CA VAL A 10 -3.84 0.69 2.86
C VAL A 10 -3.80 -0.58 3.69
N VAL A 11 -4.84 -0.77 4.50
CA VAL A 11 -5.09 -2.02 5.21
C VAL A 11 -6.24 -2.70 4.48
N THR A 12 -6.10 -3.97 4.14
CA THR A 12 -7.11 -4.73 3.39
C THR A 12 -7.46 -6.04 4.09
N ASN A 13 -8.71 -6.46 3.88
CA ASN A 13 -9.17 -7.79 4.27
C ASN A 13 -8.95 -8.84 3.18
N GLY A 14 -8.33 -8.45 2.05
CA GLY A 14 -7.99 -9.34 0.96
C GLY A 14 -9.09 -9.49 -0.09
N GLU A 15 -10.13 -8.64 -0.12
CA GLU A 15 -11.17 -8.74 -1.16
C GLU A 15 -11.00 -7.64 -2.22
N GLU A 16 -10.99 -8.00 -3.50
CA GLU A 16 -10.72 -7.06 -4.60
C GLU A 16 -11.76 -5.93 -4.70
N TRP A 17 -13.02 -6.23 -4.36
CA TRP A 17 -14.11 -5.25 -4.43
C TRP A 17 -13.94 -4.10 -3.44
N GLU A 18 -13.13 -4.26 -2.37
CA GLU A 18 -12.79 -3.21 -1.41
C GLU A 18 -12.20 -1.97 -2.11
N PHE A 19 -11.53 -2.18 -3.24
CA PHE A 19 -10.87 -1.15 -4.03
C PHE A 19 -11.73 -0.61 -5.19
N HIS A 20 -13.01 -0.99 -5.25
CA HIS A 20 -13.92 -0.51 -6.28
C HIS A 20 -14.11 1.01 -6.17
N GLY A 21 -14.02 1.72 -7.29
CA GLY A 21 -14.13 3.18 -7.34
C GLY A 21 -12.85 3.95 -6.99
N TRP A 22 -11.75 3.26 -6.66
CA TRP A 22 -10.48 3.92 -6.37
C TRP A 22 -9.75 4.32 -7.66
N PRO A 23 -8.86 5.33 -7.64
CA PRO A 23 -8.23 5.87 -8.84
C PRO A 23 -7.05 5.02 -9.37
N PHE A 24 -7.12 3.70 -9.26
CA PHE A 24 -6.03 2.76 -9.63
C PHE A 24 -6.49 1.72 -10.64
N GLY A 25 -5.72 1.54 -11.71
CA GLY A 25 -6.00 0.62 -12.83
C GLY A 25 -6.36 -0.79 -12.37
N SER A 26 -5.55 -1.28 -11.43
CA SER A 26 -5.63 -2.60 -10.83
C SER A 26 -5.17 -2.56 -9.37
N VAL A 27 -5.40 -3.66 -8.63
CA VAL A 27 -4.84 -3.85 -7.28
C VAL A 27 -3.31 -3.83 -7.29
N VAL A 28 -2.70 -4.28 -8.39
CA VAL A 28 -1.23 -4.22 -8.57
C VAL A 28 -0.77 -2.76 -8.62
N ASP A 29 -1.42 -1.90 -9.40
CA ASP A 29 -1.06 -0.48 -9.50
C ASP A 29 -1.24 0.25 -8.16
N LEU A 30 -2.31 -0.09 -7.44
CA LEU A 30 -2.58 0.37 -6.09
C LEU A 30 -1.43 0.01 -5.15
N LEU A 31 -1.06 -1.27 -5.08
CA LEU A 31 -0.06 -1.79 -4.14
C LEU A 31 1.40 -1.48 -4.53
N CYS A 32 1.62 -1.09 -5.79
CA CYS A 32 2.87 -0.48 -6.24
C CYS A 32 2.98 1.00 -5.82
N THR A 33 1.85 1.70 -5.70
CA THR A 33 1.79 3.13 -5.37
C THR A 33 1.70 3.37 -3.86
N ILE A 34 0.97 2.51 -3.15
CA ILE A 34 0.60 2.61 -1.73
C ILE A 34 1.04 1.33 -1.01
N LYS A 35 1.53 1.44 0.22
CA LYS A 35 1.94 0.27 1.01
C LYS A 35 0.71 -0.50 1.49
N GLY A 36 0.56 -1.73 1.01
CA GLY A 36 -0.49 -2.62 1.50
C GLY A 36 -0.12 -3.38 2.76
N PHE A 37 -1.11 -3.57 3.63
CA PHE A 37 -1.03 -4.39 4.83
C PHE A 37 -2.21 -5.35 4.90
N TYR A 38 -1.92 -6.60 5.26
CA TYR A 38 -2.92 -7.63 5.53
C TYR A 38 -2.71 -8.14 6.96
N PHE A 39 -3.69 -7.97 7.83
CA PHE A 39 -3.61 -8.49 9.19
C PHE A 39 -4.20 -9.90 9.24
N ARG A 40 -3.39 -10.86 9.70
CA ARG A 40 -3.80 -12.26 9.85
C ARG A 40 -3.96 -12.60 11.32
N GLU A 41 -5.12 -13.11 11.71
CA GLU A 41 -5.31 -13.67 13.05
C GLU A 41 -4.76 -15.10 13.08
N LYS A 42 -3.71 -15.35 13.89
CA LYS A 42 -3.06 -16.67 13.97
C LYS A 42 -3.96 -17.80 14.47
N ASP A 43 -4.98 -17.49 15.26
CA ASP A 43 -5.85 -18.49 15.89
C ASP A 43 -7.09 -18.86 15.07
N ARG A 44 -7.35 -18.14 13.97
CA ARG A 44 -8.45 -18.52 13.09
C ARG A 44 -7.95 -19.56 12.10
N PHE A 45 -8.72 -20.62 11.91
CA PHE A 45 -8.57 -21.57 10.79
C PHE A 45 -8.87 -20.94 9.41
N VAL A 46 -8.89 -19.61 9.34
CA VAL A 46 -9.11 -18.87 8.08
C VAL A 46 -7.74 -18.66 7.47
N GLU A 47 -7.42 -19.50 6.49
CA GLU A 47 -6.22 -19.34 5.70
C GLU A 47 -6.29 -18.05 4.87
N MET A 48 -5.12 -17.48 4.62
CA MET A 48 -5.02 -16.31 3.75
C MET A 48 -5.40 -16.73 2.32
N PRO A 49 -6.26 -15.97 1.62
CA PRO A 49 -6.64 -16.34 0.26
C PRO A 49 -5.44 -16.36 -0.71
N ASP A 50 -5.43 -17.30 -1.65
CA ASP A 50 -4.33 -17.52 -2.61
C ASP A 50 -3.97 -16.28 -3.44
N HIS A 51 -4.94 -15.42 -3.76
CA HIS A 51 -4.68 -14.20 -4.52
C HIS A 51 -3.95 -13.15 -3.67
N VAL A 52 -4.19 -13.10 -2.35
CA VAL A 52 -3.47 -12.18 -1.43
C VAL A 52 -2.00 -12.55 -1.33
N HIS A 53 -1.64 -13.84 -1.47
CA HIS A 53 -0.24 -14.27 -1.57
C HIS A 53 0.50 -13.66 -2.78
N LYS A 54 -0.23 -13.30 -3.84
CA LYS A 54 0.34 -12.69 -5.07
C LYS A 54 0.43 -11.17 -4.96
N TRP A 55 -0.24 -10.57 -3.98
CA TRP A 55 -0.26 -9.13 -3.79
C TRP A 55 1.00 -8.65 -3.08
N GLN A 56 1.45 -7.43 -3.41
CA GLN A 56 2.57 -6.78 -2.74
C GLN A 56 2.13 -6.17 -1.40
N VAL A 57 1.67 -7.01 -0.48
CA VAL A 57 1.24 -6.62 0.86
C VAL A 57 2.20 -7.14 1.93
N SER A 58 2.31 -6.41 3.03
CA SER A 58 2.93 -6.93 4.24
C SER A 58 1.92 -7.66 5.10
N VAL A 59 2.19 -8.93 5.37
CA VAL A 59 1.37 -9.74 6.27
C VAL A 59 1.81 -9.53 7.71
N LEU A 60 0.91 -9.05 8.55
CA LEU A 60 1.14 -8.82 9.96
C LEU A 60 0.29 -9.78 10.79
N ASP A 61 0.95 -10.71 11.48
CA ASP A 61 0.28 -11.67 12.35
C ASP A 61 -0.16 -11.01 13.64
N LEU A 62 -1.46 -10.90 13.83
CA LEU A 62 -2.04 -10.45 15.10
C LEU A 62 -1.88 -11.55 16.14
N PRO A 63 -1.40 -11.21 17.35
CA PRO A 63 -1.34 -12.17 18.42
C PRO A 63 -2.74 -12.60 18.85
N PRO A 64 -2.87 -13.82 19.37
CA PRO A 64 -4.05 -14.30 20.06
C PRO A 64 -4.61 -13.28 21.06
N LYS A 65 -5.94 -13.27 21.26
CA LYS A 65 -6.59 -12.33 22.21
C LYS A 65 -6.06 -12.45 23.65
N ASN A 66 -5.61 -13.64 24.07
CA ASN A 66 -4.98 -13.87 25.37
C ASN A 66 -3.52 -13.40 25.46
N LEU A 67 -2.90 -12.97 24.34
CA LEU A 67 -1.51 -12.52 24.26
C LEU A 67 -1.38 -11.08 23.72
N GLN A 68 -2.39 -10.24 23.96
CA GLN A 68 -2.44 -8.83 23.48
C GLN A 68 -1.24 -7.97 23.87
N HIS A 69 -0.51 -8.30 24.94
CA HIS A 69 0.75 -7.63 25.29
C HIS A 69 1.79 -7.71 24.17
N ARG A 70 1.70 -8.72 23.28
CA ARG A 70 2.58 -8.90 22.11
C ARG A 70 2.20 -8.00 20.93
N SER A 71 1.05 -7.32 20.98
CA SER A 71 0.61 -6.42 19.90
C SER A 71 1.54 -5.21 19.74
N ALA A 72 2.32 -4.85 20.77
CA ALA A 72 3.32 -3.80 20.68
C ALA A 72 4.36 -4.08 19.57
N GLN A 73 4.79 -5.34 19.43
CA GLN A 73 5.74 -5.73 18.38
C GLN A 73 5.13 -5.58 16.98
N VAL A 74 3.85 -5.94 16.81
CA VAL A 74 3.15 -5.80 15.52
C VAL A 74 2.99 -4.33 15.14
N ARG A 75 2.59 -3.49 16.10
CA ARG A 75 2.52 -2.04 15.95
C ARG A 75 3.86 -1.44 15.52
N ASP A 76 4.94 -1.81 16.21
CA ASP A 76 6.27 -1.28 15.91
C ASP A 76 6.75 -1.72 14.52
N THR A 77 6.41 -2.94 14.12
CA THR A 77 6.70 -3.46 12.78
C THR A 77 5.92 -2.68 11.71
N PHE A 78 4.63 -2.47 11.90
CA PHE A 78 3.78 -1.67 11.00
C PHE A 78 4.37 -0.28 10.78
N TRP A 79 4.68 0.46 11.85
CA TRP A 79 5.21 1.83 11.72
C TRP A 79 6.57 1.89 11.07
N LYS A 80 7.48 0.96 11.39
CA LYS A 80 8.79 0.87 10.72
C LYS A 80 8.66 0.67 9.21
N GLU A 81 7.66 -0.10 8.78
CA GLU A 81 7.42 -0.29 7.35
C GLU A 81 6.79 0.93 6.67
N VAL A 82 5.85 1.60 7.33
CA VAL A 82 5.28 2.86 6.82
C VAL A 82 6.37 3.92 6.70
N GLU A 83 7.22 4.08 7.72
CA GLU A 83 8.36 5.00 7.70
C GLU A 83 9.34 4.68 6.57
N ARG A 84 9.78 3.42 6.46
CA ARG A 84 10.64 2.98 5.36
C ARG A 84 10.02 3.28 4.01
N PHE A 85 8.71 3.05 3.87
CA PHE A 85 8.00 3.36 2.65
C PHE A 85 8.01 4.87 2.39
N MET A 86 7.78 5.73 3.38
CA MET A 86 7.81 7.20 3.26
C MET A 86 9.18 7.76 2.86
N LEU A 87 10.26 7.12 3.28
CA LEU A 87 11.62 7.52 2.91
C LEU A 87 12.03 7.06 1.50
N SER A 88 11.32 6.10 0.92
CA SER A 88 11.61 5.61 -0.44
C SER A 88 11.06 6.55 -1.54
N ALA A 89 11.82 6.72 -2.62
CA ALA A 89 11.33 7.40 -3.82
C ALA A 89 10.24 6.56 -4.51
N ARG A 90 9.15 7.20 -4.97
CA ARG A 90 7.99 6.48 -5.51
C ARG A 90 7.48 7.04 -6.83
N VAL A 91 7.04 6.12 -7.68
CA VAL A 91 6.21 6.39 -8.86
C VAL A 91 4.75 6.17 -8.46
N LYS A 92 3.87 7.10 -8.81
CA LYS A 92 2.44 6.99 -8.51
C LYS A 92 1.68 6.57 -9.78
N ASN A 93 1.06 5.40 -9.74
CA ASN A 93 0.37 4.79 -10.88
C ASN A 93 -1.15 4.99 -10.77
N PHE A 94 -1.63 6.23 -10.95
CA PHE A 94 -3.06 6.50 -11.01
C PHE A 94 -3.62 6.19 -12.41
N LYS A 95 -4.92 5.88 -12.50
CA LYS A 95 -5.61 5.82 -13.80
C LYS A 95 -5.52 7.20 -14.46
N GLU A 96 -5.04 7.25 -15.70
CA GLU A 96 -5.15 8.46 -16.50
C GLU A 96 -6.64 8.77 -16.70
N THR A 97 -7.05 9.98 -16.31
CA THR A 97 -8.41 10.44 -16.59
C THR A 97 -8.43 10.96 -18.03
N PRO A 98 -9.41 10.58 -18.88
CA PRO A 98 -9.43 10.96 -20.31
C PRO A 98 -9.39 12.47 -20.61
N LEU A 99 -9.55 13.33 -19.60
CA LEU A 99 -9.54 14.79 -19.75
C LEU A 99 -8.15 15.44 -19.63
N ASP A 100 -7.09 14.71 -19.26
CA ASP A 100 -5.73 15.28 -19.08
C ASP A 100 -4.81 15.12 -20.31
N VAL A 101 -5.30 14.56 -21.42
CA VAL A 101 -4.49 14.25 -22.61
C VAL A 101 -4.05 15.52 -23.37
N SER A 102 -4.59 16.70 -23.05
CA SER A 102 -4.27 17.93 -23.79
C SER A 102 -3.06 18.73 -23.26
N ASN A 103 -2.47 18.40 -22.10
CA ASN A 103 -1.50 19.31 -21.45
C ASN A 103 -0.29 18.68 -20.73
N SER A 104 0.30 17.58 -21.23
CA SER A 104 1.59 17.11 -20.68
C SER A 104 2.55 16.56 -21.72
N THR A 105 3.07 17.46 -22.56
CA THR A 105 4.44 17.30 -23.08
C THR A 105 5.43 17.45 -21.94
N ASN A 106 6.13 16.36 -21.64
CA ASN A 106 7.44 16.29 -20.98
C ASN A 106 7.60 16.99 -19.62
N SER A 107 7.48 16.21 -18.55
CA SER A 107 8.33 16.44 -17.37
C SER A 107 8.67 15.13 -16.65
N ARG A 108 9.59 14.36 -17.23
CA ARG A 108 10.43 13.46 -16.42
C ARG A 108 11.28 14.34 -15.50
N ARG A 109 10.77 14.65 -14.32
CA ARG A 109 11.57 15.25 -13.24
C ARG A 109 12.53 14.20 -12.70
N THR A 110 13.67 14.05 -13.37
CA THR A 110 14.85 13.45 -12.75
C THR A 110 15.29 14.39 -11.63
N MET A 111 15.18 13.98 -10.37
CA MET A 111 15.87 14.68 -9.29
C MET A 111 17.37 14.57 -9.56
N LYS A 112 17.99 15.68 -9.95
CA LYS A 112 19.46 15.76 -10.00
C LYS A 112 19.94 15.88 -8.56
N LEU A 113 20.76 14.93 -8.13
CA LEU A 113 21.54 15.02 -6.90
C LEU A 113 22.41 16.29 -6.95
N PRO A 114 22.50 17.07 -5.86
CA PRO A 114 23.43 18.19 -5.80
C PRO A 114 24.86 17.65 -5.85
N VAL A 115 25.67 18.20 -6.77
CA VAL A 115 27.11 17.99 -6.81
C VAL A 115 27.74 18.88 -5.72
N LEU A 116 28.70 18.29 -5.00
CA LEU A 116 29.43 18.81 -3.84
C LEU A 116 29.94 20.26 -4.00
#